data_AF-A0A4R3ECW7-F1
#
_entry.id   AF-A0A4R3ECW7-F1
#
_cell.length_a   1.000
_cell.length_b   1.000
_cell.length_c   1.000
_cell.angle_alpha   90.00
_cell.angle_beta   90.00
_cell.angle_gamma   90.00
#
_symmetry.space_group_name_H-M   'P 1'
#
loop_
_entity.id
_entity.type
_entity.pdbx_description
1 polymer ?
#
loop_
_entity_poly.entity_id
_entity_poly.type
_entity_poly.pdbx_seq_one_letter_code
_entity_poly.pdbx_strand_id
1 'polypeptide(L)'
;MKACADYVNYGVLQNGEKQHCLADEQTFRKAAGELVAADLQQIYPALVNDAKAISASATKADLKAYPPLPSSVKNPTFFDNTEGTATSWPATVDLENVTFNPPDDTNRQWQISGNRAGNPGEPWVLDLEGFGPTQSNQIENICGLLDSAAAPGCKAHVYVRDIADSGGDLANLVAVAIELTPPPRDEAYQTLLGNEMARWPPRQSKQ
;
A
#
# COMPACT_ATOMS: atom_id res chain seq x y z
N MET A 1 25.61 12.05 -13.28
CA MET A 1 24.20 11.74 -12.91
C MET A 1 23.72 12.79 -11.93
N LYS A 2 22.43 13.15 -12.00
CA LYS A 2 21.80 14.14 -11.14
C LYS A 2 21.81 13.68 -9.66
N ALA A 3 21.54 12.39 -9.41
CA ALA A 3 21.55 11.77 -8.08
C ALA A 3 22.81 12.03 -7.24
N CYS A 4 24.03 11.73 -7.73
CA CYS A 4 25.25 12.00 -6.97
C CYS A 4 25.49 13.49 -6.68
N ALA A 5 24.94 14.41 -7.48
CA ALA A 5 25.00 15.83 -7.17
C ALA A 5 23.97 16.20 -6.09
N ASP A 6 22.78 15.62 -6.17
CA ASP A 6 21.74 15.79 -5.16
C ASP A 6 22.18 15.22 -3.80
N TYR A 7 22.84 14.06 -3.77
CA TYR A 7 23.45 13.47 -2.57
C TYR A 7 24.47 14.39 -1.89
N VAL A 8 25.26 15.12 -2.68
CA VAL A 8 26.17 16.15 -2.15
C VAL A 8 25.40 17.33 -1.58
N ASN A 9 24.35 17.79 -2.28
CA ASN A 9 23.50 18.88 -1.81
C ASN A 9 22.75 18.53 -0.52
N TYR A 10 22.33 17.28 -0.36
CA TYR A 10 21.68 16.77 0.85
C TYR A 10 22.68 16.39 1.95
N GLY A 11 23.98 16.49 1.71
CA GLY A 11 25.02 16.23 2.71
C GLY A 11 25.25 14.75 3.02
N VAL A 12 24.68 13.82 2.24
CA VAL A 12 24.94 12.37 2.36
C VAL A 12 26.21 11.94 1.59
N LEU A 13 26.76 12.83 0.76
CA LEU A 13 28.09 12.69 0.16
C LEU A 13 28.90 13.95 0.37
N GLN A 14 30.20 13.80 0.56
CA GLN A 14 31.11 14.94 0.54
C GLN A 14 31.36 15.42 -0.89
N ASN A 15 31.66 16.72 -1.06
CA ASN A 15 31.95 17.33 -2.36
C ASN A 15 33.03 16.56 -3.17
N GLY A 16 34.03 15.96 -2.51
CA GLY A 16 35.09 15.17 -3.14
C GLY A 16 34.68 13.76 -3.59
N GLU A 17 33.56 13.23 -3.08
CA GLU A 17 33.13 11.84 -3.32
C GLU A 17 32.23 11.71 -4.54
N LYS A 18 31.84 12.82 -5.16
CA LYS A 18 30.94 12.84 -6.33
C LYS A 18 31.43 11.96 -7.47
N GLN A 19 32.72 11.95 -7.79
CA GLN A 19 33.26 11.10 -8.86
C GLN A 19 33.23 9.61 -8.49
N HIS A 20 33.50 9.27 -7.23
CA HIS A 20 33.43 7.89 -6.74
C HIS A 20 31.98 7.39 -6.77
N CYS A 21 31.00 8.19 -6.34
CA CYS A 21 29.59 7.86 -6.47
C CYS A 21 29.14 7.57 -7.91
N LEU A 22 29.74 8.23 -8.91
CA LEU A 22 29.40 7.99 -10.32
C LEU A 22 30.01 6.70 -10.88
N ALA A 23 31.09 6.21 -10.28
CA ALA A 23 31.90 5.11 -10.80
C ALA A 23 31.77 3.82 -9.98
N ASP A 24 31.39 3.90 -8.72
CA ASP A 24 31.27 2.78 -7.79
C ASP A 24 29.83 2.64 -7.28
N GLU A 25 29.20 1.52 -7.61
CA GLU A 25 27.84 1.17 -7.18
C GLU A 25 27.74 1.06 -5.65
N GLN A 26 28.79 0.61 -4.97
CA GLN A 26 28.74 0.49 -3.51
C GLN A 26 28.70 1.86 -2.83
N THR A 27 29.51 2.82 -3.30
CA THR A 27 29.47 4.22 -2.86
C THR A 27 28.11 4.84 -3.15
N PHE A 28 27.55 4.60 -4.34
CA PHE A 28 26.20 5.06 -4.70
C PHE A 28 25.14 4.50 -3.75
N ARG A 29 25.13 3.18 -3.53
CA ARG A 29 24.17 2.48 -2.68
C ARG A 29 24.26 2.93 -1.22
N LYS A 30 25.48 3.21 -0.73
CA LYS A 30 25.68 3.74 0.62
C LYS A 30 25.05 5.14 0.76
N ALA A 31 25.32 6.05 -0.17
CA ALA A 31 24.75 7.40 -0.16
C ALA A 31 23.22 7.39 -0.29
N ALA A 32 22.69 6.55 -1.19
CA ALA A 32 21.25 6.32 -1.32
C ALA A 32 20.65 5.78 -0.02
N GLY A 33 21.34 4.85 0.64
CA GLY A 33 20.92 4.30 1.94
C GLY A 33 20.89 5.32 3.06
N GLU A 34 21.87 6.23 3.12
CA GLU A 34 21.88 7.32 4.10
C GLU A 34 20.73 8.31 3.89
N LEU A 35 20.43 8.66 2.63
CA LEU A 35 19.27 9.50 2.28
C LEU A 35 17.96 8.81 2.67
N VAL A 36 17.79 7.56 2.26
CA VAL A 36 16.58 6.76 2.56
C VAL A 36 16.41 6.56 4.08
N ALA A 37 17.50 6.36 4.83
CA ALA A 37 17.42 6.23 6.28
C ALA A 37 16.93 7.53 6.94
N ALA A 38 17.39 8.69 6.46
CA ALA A 38 16.96 10.00 6.94
C ALA A 38 15.49 10.27 6.60
N ASP A 39 15.07 10.01 5.36
CA ASP A 39 13.68 10.14 4.91
C ASP A 39 12.77 9.22 5.74
N LEU A 40 13.14 7.96 5.87
CA LEU A 40 12.39 6.97 6.65
C LEU A 40 12.27 7.37 8.12
N GLN A 41 13.30 7.95 8.72
CA GLN A 41 13.22 8.45 10.10
C GLN A 41 12.16 9.54 10.27
N GLN A 42 11.95 10.38 9.26
CA GLN A 42 10.96 11.45 9.29
C GLN A 42 9.54 10.94 8.99
N ILE A 43 9.37 10.08 7.98
CA ILE A 43 8.04 9.68 7.50
C ILE A 43 7.46 8.48 8.25
N TYR A 44 8.28 7.55 8.75
CA TYR A 44 7.78 6.29 9.33
C TYR A 44 6.90 6.48 10.57
N PRO A 45 7.22 7.40 11.51
CA PRO A 45 6.33 7.67 12.65
C PRO A 45 4.95 8.17 12.23
N ALA A 46 4.88 9.04 11.22
CA ALA A 46 3.60 9.53 10.68
C ALA A 46 2.81 8.38 10.05
N LEU A 47 3.46 7.56 9.24
CA LEU A 47 2.88 6.37 8.61
C LEU A 47 2.29 5.39 9.64
N VAL A 48 3.01 5.12 10.75
CA VAL A 48 2.49 4.27 11.84
C VAL A 48 1.32 4.92 12.57
N ASN A 49 1.37 6.23 12.80
CA ASN A 49 0.29 6.95 13.49
C ASN A 49 -0.99 7.02 12.64
N ASP A 50 -0.86 7.26 11.33
CA ASP A 50 -1.99 7.29 10.42
C ASP A 50 -2.63 5.89 10.34
N ALA A 51 -1.83 4.82 10.19
CA ALA A 51 -2.33 3.45 10.18
C ALA A 51 -3.13 3.13 11.47
N LYS A 52 -2.64 3.57 12.64
CA LYS A 52 -3.37 3.45 13.91
C LYS A 52 -4.67 4.24 13.91
N ALA A 53 -4.69 5.45 13.35
CA ALA A 53 -5.89 6.29 13.29
C ALA A 53 -6.98 5.65 12.40
N ILE A 54 -6.58 5.07 11.27
CA ILE A 54 -7.47 4.33 10.37
C ILE A 54 -8.00 3.07 11.06
N SER A 55 -7.12 2.26 11.67
CA SER A 55 -7.54 1.08 12.44
C SER A 55 -8.42 1.43 13.64
N ALA A 56 -8.21 2.58 14.30
CA ALA A 56 -9.08 3.03 15.37
C ALA A 56 -10.51 3.36 14.87
N SER A 57 -10.66 3.76 13.60
CA SER A 57 -11.98 3.98 13.01
C SER A 57 -12.78 2.68 12.86
N ALA A 58 -12.10 1.53 12.73
CA ALA A 58 -12.72 0.21 12.69
C ALA A 58 -13.42 -0.17 14.00
N THR A 59 -13.00 0.37 15.15
CA THR A 59 -13.53 0.01 16.48
C THR A 59 -15.00 0.38 16.70
N LYS A 60 -15.62 1.11 15.77
CA LYS A 60 -17.06 1.42 15.78
C LYS A 60 -17.94 0.28 15.25
N ALA A 61 -17.36 -0.71 14.57
CA ALA A 61 -18.06 -1.88 14.09
C ALA A 61 -18.02 -3.02 15.14
N ASP A 62 -19.05 -3.86 15.20
CA ASP A 62 -19.00 -5.09 15.99
C ASP A 62 -18.14 -6.12 15.26
N LEU A 63 -16.82 -5.98 15.37
CA LEU A 63 -15.82 -6.78 14.65
C LEU A 63 -15.95 -8.29 14.90
N LYS A 64 -16.57 -8.70 16.03
CA LYS A 64 -16.81 -10.12 16.34
C LYS A 64 -17.90 -10.75 15.49
N ALA A 65 -18.71 -9.94 14.81
CA ALA A 65 -19.74 -10.42 13.90
C ALA A 65 -19.18 -10.81 12.51
N TYR A 66 -17.89 -10.58 12.25
CA TYR A 66 -17.25 -10.76 10.95
C TYR A 66 -16.27 -11.95 10.98
N PRO A 67 -16.68 -13.17 10.60
CA PRO A 67 -15.77 -14.30 10.44
C PRO A 67 -14.83 -14.16 9.22
N PRO A 68 -13.68 -14.86 9.20
CA PRO A 68 -12.82 -14.93 8.02
C PRO A 68 -13.54 -15.49 6.80
N LEU A 69 -13.40 -14.79 5.67
CA LEU A 69 -13.93 -15.27 4.40
C LEU A 69 -13.16 -16.54 3.96
N PRO A 70 -13.85 -17.65 3.64
CA PRO A 70 -13.19 -18.88 3.21
C PRO A 70 -12.33 -18.68 1.96
N SER A 71 -11.14 -19.28 1.92
CA SER A 71 -10.21 -19.19 0.78
C SER A 71 -10.77 -19.72 -0.54
N SER A 72 -11.83 -20.52 -0.48
CA SER A 72 -12.57 -21.03 -1.65
C SER A 72 -13.43 -19.97 -2.35
N VAL A 73 -13.79 -18.88 -1.67
CA VAL A 73 -14.54 -17.77 -2.27
C VAL A 73 -13.58 -16.96 -3.13
N LYS A 74 -13.83 -16.94 -4.44
CA LYS A 74 -13.04 -16.14 -5.39
C LYS A 74 -13.50 -14.68 -5.40
N ASN A 75 -12.65 -13.83 -5.95
CA ASN A 75 -12.86 -12.41 -6.12
C ASN A 75 -14.24 -12.12 -6.71
N PRO A 76 -14.99 -11.15 -6.16
CA PRO A 76 -16.08 -10.51 -6.88
C PRO A 76 -15.55 -9.87 -8.17
N THR A 77 -15.43 -10.63 -9.26
CA THR A 77 -14.99 -10.06 -10.54
C THR A 77 -16.00 -9.03 -11.03
N PHE A 78 -15.50 -7.83 -11.28
CA PHE A 78 -16.16 -6.78 -12.07
C PHE A 78 -16.65 -7.34 -13.43
N PHE A 79 -17.93 -7.11 -13.74
CA PHE A 79 -18.59 -7.23 -15.05
C PHE A 79 -18.64 -8.62 -15.73
N ASP A 80 -19.10 -9.66 -15.04
CA ASP A 80 -19.86 -10.68 -15.77
C ASP A 80 -21.08 -11.10 -14.95
N ASN A 81 -22.25 -10.95 -15.55
CA ASN A 81 -23.56 -11.08 -14.92
C ASN A 81 -23.95 -12.56 -14.78
N THR A 82 -22.95 -13.44 -14.72
CA THR A 82 -23.11 -14.87 -14.85
C THR A 82 -22.46 -15.57 -13.66
N GLU A 83 -23.33 -15.85 -12.69
CA GLU A 83 -23.20 -16.87 -11.66
C GLU A 83 -22.15 -16.65 -10.57
N GLY A 84 -22.62 -16.00 -9.50
CA GLY A 84 -22.09 -16.17 -8.15
C GLY A 84 -23.07 -15.61 -7.15
N THR A 85 -23.89 -16.47 -6.53
CA THR A 85 -24.66 -16.07 -5.34
C THR A 85 -23.64 -15.70 -4.26
N ALA A 86 -23.60 -14.44 -3.83
CA ALA A 86 -22.95 -14.10 -2.58
C ALA A 86 -23.68 -14.90 -1.50
N THR A 87 -22.95 -15.75 -0.81
CA THR A 87 -23.41 -16.20 0.50
C THR A 87 -23.19 -15.01 1.42
N SER A 88 -24.21 -14.17 1.46
CA SER A 88 -24.39 -12.99 2.30
C SER A 88 -23.83 -13.24 3.69
N TRP A 89 -23.08 -12.27 4.24
CA TRP A 89 -23.03 -11.83 5.65
C TRP A 89 -21.67 -11.17 5.96
N PRO A 90 -21.58 -10.36 7.04
CA PRO A 90 -20.31 -9.78 7.49
C PRO A 90 -19.16 -10.79 7.43
N ALA A 91 -18.04 -10.42 6.83
CA ALA A 91 -16.84 -11.25 6.74
C ALA A 91 -15.55 -10.42 6.79
N THR A 92 -14.41 -11.08 7.00
CA THR A 92 -13.10 -10.42 6.92
C THR A 92 -12.26 -10.96 5.77
N VAL A 93 -11.52 -10.08 5.11
CA VAL A 93 -10.59 -10.39 4.03
C VAL A 93 -9.24 -9.77 4.35
N ASP A 94 -8.19 -10.59 4.32
CA ASP A 94 -6.81 -10.11 4.41
C ASP A 94 -6.29 -9.77 3.02
N LEU A 95 -5.85 -8.52 2.85
CA LEU A 95 -5.24 -8.00 1.64
C LEU A 95 -3.76 -7.67 1.86
N GLU A 96 -2.95 -7.93 0.84
CA GLU A 96 -1.53 -7.58 0.71
C GLU A 96 -1.33 -6.67 -0.51
N ASN A 97 -0.27 -5.87 -0.54
CA ASN A 97 -0.01 -4.89 -1.61
C ASN A 97 -1.17 -3.90 -1.75
N VAL A 98 -1.64 -3.38 -0.62
CA VAL A 98 -2.86 -2.58 -0.60
C VAL A 98 -2.62 -1.20 -1.20
N THR A 99 -3.48 -0.81 -2.14
CA THR A 99 -3.55 0.53 -2.72
C THR A 99 -4.93 1.14 -2.46
N PHE A 100 -5.00 2.47 -2.58
CA PHE A 100 -6.23 3.22 -2.33
C PHE A 100 -6.44 4.23 -3.44
N ASN A 101 -7.61 4.17 -4.07
CA ASN A 101 -7.92 5.00 -5.22
C ASN A 101 -8.97 6.05 -4.84
N PRO A 102 -8.73 7.33 -5.16
CA PRO A 102 -9.77 8.35 -5.06
C PRO A 102 -10.90 8.05 -6.03
N PRO A 103 -12.11 8.55 -5.77
CA PRO A 103 -13.21 8.39 -6.71
C PRO A 103 -12.93 9.17 -8.00
N ASP A 104 -13.10 8.52 -9.14
CA ASP A 104 -12.94 9.13 -10.48
C ASP A 104 -13.98 10.22 -10.79
N ASP A 105 -15.08 10.26 -10.03
CA ASP A 105 -16.17 11.22 -10.15
C ASP A 105 -16.80 11.51 -8.78
N THR A 106 -17.45 12.67 -8.65
CA THR A 106 -18.13 13.20 -7.46
C THR A 106 -19.18 12.29 -6.81
N ASN A 107 -19.67 11.26 -7.51
CA ASN A 107 -20.67 10.32 -7.02
C ASN A 107 -20.12 8.93 -6.64
N ARG A 108 -18.80 8.71 -6.72
CA ARG A 108 -18.18 7.42 -6.37
C ARG A 108 -17.57 7.45 -4.98
N GLN A 109 -17.49 6.27 -4.36
CA GLN A 109 -16.79 6.06 -3.09
C GLN A 109 -15.29 5.87 -3.35
N TRP A 110 -14.48 6.10 -2.32
CA TRP A 110 -13.07 5.69 -2.36
C TRP A 110 -12.97 4.17 -2.46
N GLN A 111 -11.87 3.68 -3.03
CA GLN A 111 -11.67 2.24 -3.17
C GLN A 111 -10.40 1.79 -2.47
N ILE A 112 -10.45 0.61 -1.89
CA ILE A 112 -9.28 -0.17 -1.48
C ILE A 112 -9.07 -1.29 -2.49
N SER A 113 -7.82 -1.50 -2.89
CA SER A 113 -7.44 -2.60 -3.77
C SER A 113 -6.27 -3.37 -3.18
N GLY A 114 -6.16 -4.66 -3.45
CA GLY A 114 -5.04 -5.46 -2.97
C GLY A 114 -5.18 -6.93 -3.34
N ASN A 115 -4.09 -7.67 -3.24
CA ASN A 115 -4.09 -9.11 -3.48
C ASN A 115 -4.52 -9.83 -2.22
N ARG A 116 -5.39 -10.84 -2.35
CA ARG A 116 -5.78 -11.63 -1.18
C ARG A 116 -4.57 -12.38 -0.61
N ALA A 117 -4.39 -12.32 0.71
CA ALA A 117 -3.31 -13.02 1.40
C ALA A 117 -3.37 -14.52 1.09
N GLY A 118 -2.22 -15.09 0.69
CA GLY A 118 -2.13 -16.50 0.28
C GLY A 118 -2.66 -16.80 -1.13
N ASN A 119 -3.23 -15.83 -1.85
CA ASN A 119 -3.59 -15.95 -3.26
C ASN A 119 -3.21 -14.68 -4.06
N PRO A 120 -1.92 -14.48 -4.39
CA PRO A 120 -1.42 -13.25 -5.01
C PRO A 120 -1.93 -13.02 -6.44
N GLY A 121 -2.58 -14.00 -7.06
CA GLY A 121 -3.20 -13.87 -8.39
C GLY A 121 -4.64 -13.35 -8.38
N GLU A 122 -5.15 -12.98 -7.20
CA GLU A 122 -6.55 -12.62 -6.99
C GLU A 122 -6.67 -11.19 -6.43
N PRO A 123 -6.64 -10.15 -7.29
CA PRO A 123 -6.72 -8.75 -6.86
C PRO A 123 -8.17 -8.36 -6.55
N TRP A 124 -8.44 -8.00 -5.31
CA TRP A 124 -9.74 -7.50 -4.85
C TRP A 124 -9.80 -5.99 -4.96
N VAL A 125 -10.97 -5.47 -5.33
CA VAL A 125 -11.29 -4.05 -5.34
C VAL A 125 -12.61 -3.87 -4.60
N LEU A 126 -12.61 -3.04 -3.55
CA LEU A 126 -13.78 -2.84 -2.68
C LEU A 126 -14.03 -1.35 -2.49
N ASP A 127 -15.30 -0.94 -2.60
CA ASP A 127 -15.71 0.41 -2.24
C ASP A 127 -15.66 0.61 -0.72
N LEU A 128 -15.23 1.79 -0.29
CA LEU A 128 -15.11 2.17 1.11
C LEU A 128 -16.37 2.91 1.59
N GLU A 129 -17.12 2.26 2.47
CA GLU A 129 -18.31 2.86 3.06
C GLU A 129 -17.94 3.70 4.30
N GLY A 130 -18.31 4.98 4.30
CA GLY A 130 -18.08 5.87 5.45
C GLY A 130 -16.66 6.41 5.58
N PHE A 131 -15.79 6.17 4.60
CA PHE A 131 -14.46 6.77 4.49
C PHE A 131 -14.55 8.06 3.67
N GLY A 132 -14.24 9.19 4.29
CA GLY A 132 -14.17 10.49 3.64
C GLY A 132 -12.75 10.87 3.19
N PRO A 133 -12.60 12.00 2.48
CA PRO A 133 -11.32 12.44 1.92
C PRO A 133 -10.17 12.55 2.94
N THR A 134 -10.49 12.86 4.20
CA THR A 134 -9.48 12.97 5.26
C THR A 134 -8.84 11.64 5.59
N GLN A 135 -9.63 10.57 5.77
CA GLN A 135 -9.09 9.24 6.03
C GLN A 135 -8.33 8.73 4.81
N SER A 136 -8.86 8.97 3.61
CA SER A 136 -8.27 8.42 2.40
C SER A 136 -6.98 9.10 1.95
N ASN A 137 -6.82 10.42 2.14
CA ASN A 137 -5.54 11.10 1.90
C ASN A 137 -4.45 10.66 2.88
N GLN A 138 -4.81 10.37 4.14
CA GLN A 138 -3.88 9.78 5.09
C GLN A 138 -3.44 8.39 4.63
N ILE A 139 -4.38 7.59 4.14
CA ILE A 139 -4.12 6.25 3.61
C ILE A 139 -3.19 6.26 2.38
N GLU A 140 -3.44 7.15 1.40
CA GLU A 140 -2.64 7.25 0.17
C GLU A 140 -1.17 7.58 0.49
N ASN A 141 -0.94 8.46 1.48
CA ASN A 141 0.40 8.77 1.97
C ASN A 141 1.10 7.56 2.63
N ILE A 142 0.37 6.62 3.23
CA ILE A 142 0.93 5.43 3.89
C ILE A 142 1.42 4.42 2.85
N CYS A 143 0.59 4.13 1.84
CA CYS A 143 0.82 2.97 0.96
C CYS A 143 1.41 3.35 -0.40
N GLY A 144 1.22 4.58 -0.89
CA GLY A 144 1.80 5.05 -2.15
C GLY A 144 3.32 5.27 -2.10
N LEU A 145 3.88 5.55 -0.91
CA LEU A 145 5.33 5.72 -0.71
C LEU A 145 6.13 4.42 -0.88
N LEU A 146 5.46 3.28 -0.79
CA LEU A 146 6.07 1.94 -0.83
C LEU A 146 5.57 1.11 -2.02
N ASP A 147 4.82 1.74 -2.94
CA ASP A 147 4.34 1.09 -4.14
C ASP A 147 5.51 0.84 -5.10
N SER A 148 6.05 -0.36 -5.03
CA SER A 148 7.03 -0.86 -5.99
C SER A 148 6.79 -2.32 -6.28
N ALA A 149 7.11 -2.76 -7.49
CA ALA A 149 6.99 -4.15 -7.92
C ALA A 149 7.84 -5.14 -7.08
N ALA A 150 8.67 -4.65 -6.16
CA ALA A 150 9.59 -5.43 -5.35
C ALA A 150 9.22 -5.53 -3.86
N ALA A 151 8.14 -4.87 -3.41
CA ALA A 151 7.78 -4.82 -1.99
C ALA A 151 6.29 -5.11 -1.74
N PRO A 152 5.95 -5.86 -0.67
CA PRO A 152 4.59 -6.29 -0.38
C PRO A 152 3.61 -5.17 0.02
N GLY A 153 4.03 -3.90 0.00
CA GLY A 153 3.24 -2.73 0.37
C GLY A 153 2.64 -2.80 1.78
N CYS A 154 1.56 -2.06 1.98
CA CYS A 154 0.72 -2.19 3.17
C CYS A 154 -0.06 -3.51 3.16
N LYS A 155 -0.37 -4.03 4.35
CA LYS A 155 -1.38 -5.07 4.54
C LYS A 155 -2.62 -4.49 5.18
N ALA A 156 -3.78 -5.03 4.83
CA ALA A 156 -5.05 -4.62 5.41
C ALA A 156 -5.86 -5.84 5.82
N HIS A 157 -6.39 -5.82 7.03
CA HIS A 157 -7.50 -6.68 7.43
C HIS A 157 -8.79 -5.90 7.22
N VAL A 158 -9.61 -6.35 6.27
CA VAL A 158 -10.76 -5.60 5.77
C VAL A 158 -12.05 -6.28 6.21
N TYR A 159 -12.93 -5.52 6.82
CA TYR A 159 -14.26 -5.97 7.21
C TYR A 159 -15.23 -5.61 6.10
N VAL A 160 -15.84 -6.63 5.50
CA VAL A 160 -16.75 -6.47 4.36
C VAL A 160 -18.17 -6.84 4.73
N ARG A 161 -19.13 -6.14 4.12
CA ARG A 161 -20.54 -6.51 4.15
C ARG A 161 -21.16 -6.27 2.79
N ASP A 162 -22.32 -6.86 2.58
CA ASP A 162 -23.20 -6.54 1.45
C ASP A 162 -23.99 -5.26 1.75
N ILE A 163 -24.19 -4.43 0.72
CA ILE A 163 -25.15 -3.32 0.79
C ILE A 163 -26.56 -3.92 0.77
N ALA A 164 -27.43 -3.43 1.66
CA ALA A 164 -28.82 -3.88 1.69
C ALA A 164 -29.51 -3.69 0.31
N ASP A 165 -30.39 -4.63 -0.05
CA ASP A 165 -31.19 -4.66 -1.29
C ASP A 165 -30.45 -5.06 -2.59
N SER A 166 -29.19 -5.49 -2.53
CA SER A 166 -28.41 -5.97 -3.69
C SER A 166 -28.75 -7.38 -4.16
N GLY A 167 -29.57 -8.12 -3.42
CA GLY A 167 -29.93 -9.50 -3.74
C GLY A 167 -28.81 -10.53 -3.54
N GLY A 168 -27.76 -10.20 -2.77
CA GLY A 168 -26.63 -11.12 -2.56
C GLY A 168 -25.74 -11.23 -3.79
N ASP A 169 -25.47 -10.10 -4.44
CA ASP A 169 -24.49 -10.01 -5.51
C ASP A 169 -23.13 -9.60 -4.91
N LEU A 170 -22.11 -10.41 -5.22
CA LEU A 170 -20.72 -10.21 -4.84
C LEU A 170 -20.20 -8.83 -5.28
N ALA A 171 -20.77 -8.25 -6.35
CA ALA A 171 -20.47 -6.90 -6.82
C ALA A 171 -20.85 -5.77 -5.84
N ASN A 172 -21.62 -6.06 -4.79
CA ASN A 172 -22.08 -5.07 -3.80
C ASN A 172 -21.38 -5.22 -2.43
N LEU A 173 -20.26 -5.93 -2.38
CA LEU A 173 -19.41 -5.97 -1.20
C LEU A 173 -18.69 -4.63 -1.00
N VAL A 174 -18.89 -4.06 0.17
CA VAL A 174 -18.20 -2.83 0.60
C VAL A 174 -17.35 -3.09 1.83
N ALA A 175 -16.22 -2.41 1.91
CA ALA A 175 -15.39 -2.35 3.10
C ALA A 175 -15.97 -1.30 4.06
N VAL A 176 -16.30 -1.74 5.27
CA VAL A 176 -16.91 -0.88 6.31
C VAL A 176 -15.93 -0.52 7.42
N ALA A 177 -14.85 -1.27 7.51
CA ALA A 177 -13.77 -1.03 8.46
C ALA A 177 -12.48 -1.65 7.91
N ILE A 178 -11.37 -1.03 8.25
CA ILE A 178 -10.03 -1.45 7.80
C ILE A 178 -9.10 -1.38 9.00
N GLU A 179 -8.39 -2.46 9.27
CA GLU A 179 -7.21 -2.45 10.11
C GLU A 179 -5.97 -2.50 9.23
N LEU A 180 -5.23 -1.40 9.20
CA LEU A 180 -4.00 -1.30 8.43
C LEU A 180 -2.80 -1.76 9.25
N THR A 181 -1.99 -2.60 8.62
CA THR A 181 -0.68 -2.98 9.11
C THR A 181 0.38 -2.40 8.17
N PRO A 182 1.11 -1.35 8.60
CA PRO A 182 2.23 -0.86 7.82
C PRO A 182 3.35 -1.91 7.78
N PRO A 183 4.20 -1.90 6.74
CA PRO A 183 5.34 -2.81 6.71
C PRO A 183 6.34 -2.48 7.83
N PRO A 184 7.10 -3.48 8.32
CA PRO A 184 8.22 -3.26 9.22
C PRO A 184 9.18 -2.20 8.67
N ARG A 185 9.81 -1.43 9.57
CA ARG A 185 10.72 -0.35 9.18
C ARG A 185 11.84 -0.82 8.26
N ASP A 186 12.41 -1.99 8.52
CA ASP A 186 13.48 -2.54 7.69
C ASP A 186 12.99 -2.92 6.28
N GLU A 187 11.76 -3.42 6.14
CA GLU A 187 11.15 -3.69 4.83
C GLU A 187 10.88 -2.39 4.07
N ALA A 188 10.35 -1.36 4.75
CA ALA A 188 10.17 -0.03 4.17
C ALA A 188 11.51 0.57 3.71
N TYR A 189 12.58 0.41 4.50
CA TYR A 189 13.93 0.83 4.13
C TYR A 189 14.42 0.14 2.85
N GLN A 190 14.33 -1.20 2.79
CA GLN A 190 14.79 -1.94 1.61
C GLN A 190 14.00 -1.56 0.35
N THR A 191 12.70 -1.31 0.50
CA THR A 191 11.82 -0.88 -0.59
C THR A 191 12.23 0.48 -1.14
N LEU A 192 12.38 1.46 -0.27
CA LEU A 192 12.77 2.83 -0.65
C LEU A 192 14.18 2.85 -1.25
N LEU A 193 15.10 2.06 -0.70
CA LEU A 193 16.44 1.89 -1.28
C LEU A 193 16.37 1.27 -2.67
N GLY A 194 15.57 0.22 -2.85
CA GLY A 194 15.31 -0.38 -4.16
C GLY A 194 14.77 0.63 -5.18
N ASN A 195 13.81 1.46 -4.76
CA ASN A 195 13.23 2.51 -5.59
C ASN A 195 14.25 3.58 -5.99
N GLU A 196 15.07 4.04 -5.05
CA GLU A 196 16.10 5.05 -5.34
C GLU A 196 17.19 4.50 -6.27
N MET A 197 17.59 3.24 -6.07
CA MET A 197 18.54 2.53 -6.94
C MET A 197 17.96 2.32 -8.35
N ALA A 198 16.67 2.01 -8.48
CA ALA A 198 15.99 1.82 -9.77
C ALA A 198 15.75 3.14 -10.51
N ARG A 199 15.47 4.21 -9.77
CA ARG A 199 15.31 5.57 -10.31
C ARG A 199 16.60 6.11 -10.91
N TRP A 200 17.74 5.73 -10.34
CA TRP A 200 19.06 6.22 -10.71
C TRP A 200 20.07 5.08 -10.84
N PRO A 201 19.93 4.21 -11.86
CA PRO A 201 20.83 3.09 -12.02
C PRO A 201 22.27 3.62 -12.20
N PRO A 202 23.27 3.07 -11.47
CA PRO A 202 24.66 3.44 -11.66
C PRO A 202 25.02 3.28 -13.14
N ARG A 203 25.86 4.18 -13.67
CA ARG A 203 26.38 3.99 -15.03
C ARG A 203 27.17 2.68 -15.00
N GLN A 204 26.70 1.69 -15.76
CA GLN A 204 27.52 0.51 -16.02
C GLN A 204 28.85 1.00 -16.60
N SER A 205 29.94 0.77 -15.86
CA SER A 205 31.26 0.87 -16.44
C SER A 205 31.27 -0.07 -17.64
N LYS A 206 31.33 0.49 -18.86
CA LYS A 206 31.59 -0.32 -20.04
C LYS A 206 32.90 -1.05 -19.76
N GLN A 207 32.81 -2.38 -19.61
CA GLN A 207 33.99 -3.24 -19.73
C GLN A 207 34.56 -3.12 -21.13
#